data_AF-A0A3D5SK16-F1
#
_entry.id   AF-A0A3D5SK16-F1
#
_cell.length_a   1.000
_cell.length_b   1.000
_cell.length_c   1.000
_cell.angle_alpha   90.00
_cell.angle_beta   90.00
_cell.angle_gamma   90.00
#
_symmetry.space_group_name_H-M   'P 1'
#
loop_
_entity.id
_entity.type
_entity.pdbx_description
1 polymer ?
#
loop_
_entity_poly.entity_id
_entity_poly.type
_entity_poly.pdbx_seq_one_letter_code
_entity_poly.pdbx_strand_id
1 'polypeptide(L)'
;MQQLKRKLDAAGVPNRLALFEGGHDWAPAELCGDAIAWLEIQAMKTGRRAKDEALIDQLFDEGSKEARALEAAQKSYEAYGVYEALADEFKGLRDVKEFEASIERLKTLKEIKAAIKDERAQEEKQDNLMAKFQTLIRQLQDLSTYPQTIAELRLAIADLAKQAEEKQDPSRHQVARRVLQLLLVQTYEEANALYQLKNYALIPGKLEVAAELKPKNAQVFYDLAVAYARIGNKTRAMAALSRSIENGFADLAEIEQNQNFATLRNEAAYERLVAELKKRK
;
A
#
# COMPACT_ATOMS: atom_id res chain seq x y z
N MET A 1 -7.74 2.67 -4.57
CA MET A 1 -8.71 1.60 -4.89
C MET A 1 -9.97 2.14 -5.56
N GLN A 2 -10.57 3.21 -5.05
CA GLN A 2 -11.79 3.81 -5.64
C GLN A 2 -11.60 4.35 -7.06
N GLN A 3 -10.48 5.04 -7.33
CA GLN A 3 -10.08 5.37 -8.69
C GLN A 3 -10.03 4.15 -9.64
N LEU A 4 -9.51 3.01 -9.18
CA LEU A 4 -9.45 1.78 -9.99
C LEU A 4 -10.85 1.22 -10.22
N LYS A 5 -11.70 1.15 -9.18
CA LYS A 5 -13.10 0.74 -9.30
C LYS A 5 -13.81 1.56 -10.38
N ARG A 6 -13.73 2.90 -10.32
CA ARG A 6 -14.32 3.79 -11.33
C ARG A 6 -13.81 3.54 -12.74
N LYS A 7 -12.52 3.23 -12.91
CA LYS A 7 -11.95 2.87 -14.22
C LYS A 7 -12.51 1.54 -14.73
N LEU A 8 -12.70 0.55 -13.85
CA LEU A 8 -13.32 -0.73 -14.20
C LEU A 8 -14.81 -0.58 -14.54
N ASP A 9 -15.54 0.24 -13.77
CA ASP A 9 -16.94 0.58 -14.03
C ASP A 9 -17.07 1.24 -15.42
N ALA A 10 -16.23 2.23 -15.73
CA ALA A 10 -16.21 2.91 -17.02
C ALA A 10 -15.82 1.98 -18.19
N ALA A 11 -15.02 0.95 -17.91
CA ALA A 11 -14.65 -0.08 -18.89
C ALA A 11 -15.71 -1.20 -19.02
N GLY A 12 -16.79 -1.15 -18.24
CA GLY A 12 -17.83 -2.19 -18.24
C GLY A 12 -17.33 -3.54 -17.70
N VAL A 13 -16.26 -3.55 -16.92
CA VAL A 13 -15.70 -4.76 -16.30
C VAL A 13 -16.50 -5.05 -15.02
N PRO A 14 -17.16 -6.22 -14.89
CA PRO A 14 -17.86 -6.59 -13.66
C PRO A 14 -16.89 -6.56 -12.48
N ASN A 15 -17.18 -5.73 -11.48
CA ASN A 15 -16.34 -5.56 -10.30
C ASN A 15 -17.18 -5.15 -9.09
N ARG A 16 -16.67 -5.42 -7.89
CA ARG A 16 -17.21 -4.93 -6.61
C ARG A 16 -16.03 -4.56 -5.71
N LEU A 17 -16.10 -3.40 -5.08
CA LEU A 17 -15.12 -2.99 -4.07
C LEU A 17 -15.71 -3.22 -2.69
N ALA A 18 -15.04 -4.03 -1.89
CA ALA A 18 -15.30 -4.22 -0.48
C ALA A 18 -14.11 -3.70 0.34
N LEU A 19 -14.39 -3.00 1.43
CA LEU A 19 -13.39 -2.40 2.32
C LEU A 19 -13.55 -2.97 3.72
N PHE A 20 -12.43 -3.20 4.41
CA PHE A 20 -12.41 -3.61 5.81
C PHE A 20 -11.26 -2.92 6.54
N GLU A 21 -11.42 -2.75 7.86
CA GLU A 21 -10.36 -2.25 8.72
C GLU A 21 -9.34 -3.37 8.97
N GLY A 22 -8.09 -3.15 8.55
CA GLY A 22 -7.02 -4.15 8.67
C GLY A 22 -5.65 -3.58 8.31
N GLY A 23 -4.60 -4.29 8.71
CA GLY A 23 -3.21 -3.97 8.37
C GLY A 23 -2.71 -4.79 7.18
N HIS A 24 -1.64 -5.54 7.39
CA HIS A 24 -1.15 -6.55 6.44
C HIS A 24 -1.83 -7.91 6.69
N ASP A 25 -3.13 -7.87 6.93
CA ASP A 25 -3.94 -9.02 7.32
C ASP A 25 -4.84 -9.45 6.17
N TRP A 26 -5.23 -10.73 6.16
CA TRP A 26 -6.28 -11.20 5.27
C TRP A 26 -7.62 -10.59 5.65
N ALA A 27 -8.50 -10.43 4.66
CA ALA A 27 -9.89 -10.06 4.91
C ALA A 27 -10.55 -11.08 5.86
N PRO A 28 -11.52 -10.64 6.69
CA PRO A 28 -12.32 -11.55 7.51
C PRO A 28 -12.97 -12.65 6.65
N ALA A 29 -13.15 -13.84 7.24
CA ALA A 29 -13.67 -15.01 6.53
C ALA A 29 -15.05 -14.73 5.91
N GLU A 30 -15.87 -13.95 6.61
CA GLU A 30 -17.19 -13.50 6.18
C GLU A 30 -17.09 -12.69 4.88
N LEU A 31 -16.18 -11.72 4.82
CA LEU A 31 -15.97 -10.88 3.64
C LEU A 31 -15.40 -11.67 2.45
N CYS A 32 -14.55 -12.66 2.72
CA CYS A 32 -14.12 -13.61 1.69
C CYS A 32 -15.30 -14.45 1.17
N GLY A 33 -16.22 -14.85 2.05
CA GLY A 33 -17.47 -15.51 1.69
C GLY A 33 -18.33 -14.65 0.76
N ASP A 34 -18.50 -13.37 1.07
CA ASP A 34 -19.23 -12.42 0.24
C ASP A 34 -18.62 -12.28 -1.16
N ALA A 35 -17.28 -12.30 -1.26
CA ALA A 35 -16.60 -12.26 -2.54
C ALA A 35 -16.90 -13.51 -3.38
N ILE A 36 -17.00 -14.70 -2.76
CA ILE A 36 -17.38 -15.93 -3.45
C ILE A 36 -18.85 -15.87 -3.86
N ALA A 37 -19.74 -15.40 -3.00
CA ALA A 37 -21.16 -15.22 -3.31
C ALA A 37 -21.36 -14.28 -4.52
N TRP A 38 -20.61 -13.18 -4.57
CA TRP A 38 -20.62 -12.27 -5.71
C TRP A 38 -20.18 -12.96 -7.02
N LEU A 39 -19.14 -13.80 -6.96
CA LEU A 39 -18.67 -14.57 -8.12
C LEU A 39 -19.74 -15.56 -8.63
N GLU A 40 -20.48 -16.20 -7.72
CA GLU A 40 -21.60 -17.08 -8.07
C GLU A 40 -22.73 -16.31 -8.78
N ILE A 41 -23.07 -15.11 -8.29
CA ILE A 41 -24.04 -14.23 -8.96
C ILE A 41 -23.55 -13.87 -10.37
N GLN A 42 -22.27 -13.52 -10.56
CA GLN A 42 -21.73 -13.24 -11.90
C GLN A 42 -21.78 -14.48 -12.81
N ALA A 43 -21.51 -15.68 -12.27
CA ALA A 43 -21.61 -16.92 -13.03
C ALA A 43 -23.05 -17.19 -13.51
N MET A 44 -24.05 -16.93 -12.67
CA MET A 44 -25.47 -17.04 -13.03
C MET A 44 -25.90 -15.98 -14.05
N LYS A 45 -25.46 -14.72 -13.90
CA LYS A 45 -25.76 -13.64 -14.86
C LYS A 45 -25.20 -13.93 -16.25
N THR A 46 -24.02 -14.52 -16.30
CA THR A 46 -23.31 -14.81 -17.55
C THR A 46 -23.62 -16.20 -18.13
N GLY A 47 -24.53 -16.96 -17.50
CA GLY A 47 -24.94 -18.29 -17.96
C GLY A 47 -23.87 -19.37 -17.81
N ARG A 48 -22.81 -19.12 -17.04
CA ARG A 48 -21.78 -20.14 -16.70
C ARG A 48 -22.29 -21.17 -15.69
N ARG A 49 -23.30 -20.78 -14.91
CA ARG A 49 -24.03 -21.64 -13.98
C ARG A 49 -25.53 -21.43 -14.18
N ALA A 50 -26.32 -22.49 -13.97
CA ALA A 50 -27.77 -22.36 -13.90
C ALA A 50 -28.17 -21.41 -12.75
N LYS A 51 -29.22 -20.62 -12.96
CA LYS A 51 -29.74 -19.74 -11.91
C LYS A 51 -30.27 -20.57 -10.76
N ASP A 52 -29.79 -20.26 -9.57
CA ASP A 52 -30.29 -20.80 -8.32
C ASP A 52 -31.16 -19.72 -7.67
N GLU A 53 -32.46 -19.76 -7.94
CA GLU A 53 -33.38 -18.70 -7.52
C GLU A 53 -33.39 -18.52 -5.99
N ALA A 54 -33.22 -19.60 -5.22
CA ALA A 54 -33.18 -19.54 -3.76
C ALA A 54 -31.92 -18.81 -3.26
N LEU A 55 -30.76 -19.09 -3.85
CA LEU A 55 -29.52 -18.37 -3.50
C LEU A 55 -29.59 -16.89 -3.89
N ILE A 56 -30.15 -16.59 -5.08
CA ILE A 56 -30.32 -15.21 -5.54
C ILE A 56 -31.22 -14.44 -4.56
N ASP A 57 -32.36 -15.03 -4.16
CA ASP A 57 -33.28 -14.41 -3.20
C ASP A 57 -32.62 -14.19 -1.83
N GLN A 58 -31.90 -15.19 -1.33
CA GLN A 58 -31.20 -15.09 -0.05
C GLN A 58 -30.20 -13.93 -0.04
N LEU A 59 -29.30 -13.88 -1.02
CA LEU A 59 -28.25 -12.85 -1.09
C LEU A 59 -28.85 -11.45 -1.32
N PHE A 60 -29.93 -11.36 -2.13
CA PHE A 60 -30.65 -10.10 -2.34
C PHE A 60 -31.26 -9.58 -1.04
N ASP A 61 -31.91 -10.45 -0.26
CA ASP A 61 -32.54 -10.10 1.01
C ASP A 61 -31.52 -9.74 2.09
N GLU A 62 -30.41 -10.48 2.18
CA GLU A 62 -29.31 -10.21 3.11
C GLU A 62 -28.68 -8.84 2.81
N GLY A 63 -28.30 -8.60 1.55
CA GLY A 63 -27.75 -7.31 1.13
C GLY A 63 -28.72 -6.15 1.34
N SER A 64 -30.01 -6.35 1.05
CA SER A 64 -31.06 -5.34 1.28
C SER A 64 -31.17 -4.97 2.76
N LYS A 65 -31.09 -5.96 3.66
CA LYS A 65 -31.13 -5.73 5.12
C LYS A 65 -29.90 -4.96 5.59
N GLU A 66 -28.72 -5.30 5.09
CA GLU A 66 -27.47 -4.59 5.40
C GLU A 66 -27.54 -3.13 4.98
N ALA A 67 -27.92 -2.85 3.73
CA ALA A 67 -28.00 -1.49 3.20
C ALA A 67 -28.96 -0.61 4.03
N ARG A 68 -30.14 -1.15 4.36
CA ARG A 68 -31.13 -0.46 5.20
C ARG A 68 -30.64 -0.27 6.63
N ALA A 69 -29.89 -1.23 7.19
CA ALA A 69 -29.32 -1.12 8.53
C ALA A 69 -28.24 -0.04 8.62
N LEU A 70 -27.36 0.07 7.61
CA LEU A 70 -26.36 1.15 7.52
C LEU A 70 -27.04 2.52 7.45
N GLU A 71 -28.10 2.63 6.64
CA GLU A 71 -28.86 3.87 6.52
C GLU A 71 -29.57 4.23 7.83
N ALA A 72 -30.20 3.27 8.50
CA ALA A 72 -30.81 3.45 9.81
C ALA A 72 -29.79 3.85 10.89
N ALA A 73 -28.55 3.38 10.76
CA ALA A 73 -27.42 3.77 11.61
C ALA A 73 -26.77 5.10 11.23
N GLN A 74 -27.37 5.87 10.30
CA GLN A 74 -26.86 7.16 9.80
C GLN A 74 -25.48 7.07 9.13
N LYS A 75 -25.11 5.88 8.65
CA LYS A 75 -23.90 5.66 7.87
C LYS A 75 -24.19 5.85 6.38
N SER A 76 -24.71 7.02 6.03
CA SER A 76 -25.30 7.29 4.72
C SER A 76 -24.35 7.00 3.54
N TYR A 77 -23.04 7.23 3.71
CA TYR A 77 -22.04 6.99 2.65
C TYR A 77 -21.75 5.50 2.44
N GLU A 78 -21.69 4.73 3.53
CA GLU A 78 -21.56 3.27 3.47
C GLU A 78 -22.81 2.67 2.83
N ALA A 79 -24.00 3.11 3.26
CA ALA A 79 -25.27 2.70 2.68
C ALA A 79 -25.34 3.03 1.17
N TYR A 80 -24.91 4.22 0.77
CA TYR A 80 -24.84 4.63 -0.64
C TYR A 80 -24.01 3.66 -1.48
N GLY A 81 -22.81 3.29 -1.02
CA GLY A 81 -21.95 2.34 -1.72
C GLY A 81 -22.54 0.92 -1.79
N VAL A 82 -23.21 0.46 -0.73
CA VAL A 82 -23.89 -0.85 -0.73
C VAL A 82 -25.07 -0.86 -1.69
N TYR A 83 -25.91 0.19 -1.72
CA TYR A 83 -26.99 0.27 -2.70
C TYR A 83 -26.48 0.28 -4.15
N GLU A 84 -25.39 1.01 -4.45
CA GLU A 84 -24.75 0.95 -5.78
C GLU A 84 -24.32 -0.48 -6.12
N ALA A 85 -23.65 -1.17 -5.19
CA ALA A 85 -23.22 -2.55 -5.40
C ALA A 85 -24.39 -3.51 -5.64
N LEU A 86 -25.47 -3.42 -4.85
CA LEU A 86 -26.65 -4.29 -4.99
C LEU A 86 -27.41 -4.02 -6.29
N ALA A 87 -27.54 -2.75 -6.68
CA ALA A 87 -28.16 -2.39 -7.94
C ALA A 87 -27.40 -3.02 -9.12
N ASP A 88 -26.07 -2.89 -9.16
CA ASP A 88 -25.24 -3.47 -10.21
C ASP A 88 -25.22 -5.00 -10.18
N GLU A 89 -25.13 -5.58 -8.98
CA GLU A 89 -25.06 -7.02 -8.77
C GLU A 89 -26.33 -7.72 -9.23
N PHE A 90 -27.50 -7.26 -8.81
CA PHE A 90 -28.78 -7.94 -9.05
C PHE A 90 -29.55 -7.44 -10.27
N LYS A 91 -29.06 -6.44 -11.00
CA LYS A 91 -29.66 -5.99 -12.26
C LYS A 91 -29.85 -7.15 -13.24
N GLY A 92 -31.09 -7.34 -13.68
CA GLY A 92 -31.49 -8.43 -14.58
C GLY A 92 -31.75 -9.78 -13.89
N LEU A 93 -31.58 -9.85 -12.57
CA LEU A 93 -31.96 -10.99 -11.74
C LEU A 93 -33.16 -10.68 -10.84
N ARG A 94 -33.21 -9.47 -10.26
CA ARG A 94 -34.30 -9.01 -9.37
C ARG A 94 -34.66 -7.55 -9.64
N ASP A 95 -35.75 -7.08 -9.01
CA ASP A 95 -36.15 -5.68 -9.04
C ASP A 95 -35.22 -4.85 -8.15
N VAL A 96 -34.48 -3.92 -8.74
CA VAL A 96 -33.49 -3.06 -8.06
C VAL A 96 -33.95 -1.61 -7.94
N LYS A 97 -35.21 -1.29 -8.28
CA LYS A 97 -35.74 0.08 -8.28
C LYS A 97 -35.64 0.78 -6.92
N GLU A 98 -35.80 0.02 -5.83
CA GLU A 98 -35.60 0.56 -4.48
C GLU A 98 -34.17 1.08 -4.29
N PHE A 99 -33.17 0.31 -4.72
CA PHE A 99 -31.77 0.67 -4.60
C PHE A 99 -31.46 1.89 -5.48
N GLU A 100 -31.95 1.91 -6.72
CA GLU A 100 -31.82 3.06 -7.62
C GLU A 100 -32.43 4.33 -7.01
N ALA A 101 -33.63 4.24 -6.43
CA ALA A 101 -34.26 5.37 -5.75
C ALA A 101 -33.46 5.84 -4.51
N SER A 102 -32.91 4.92 -3.73
CA SER A 102 -32.05 5.24 -2.59
C SER A 102 -30.74 5.89 -3.02
N ILE A 103 -30.08 5.41 -4.08
CA ILE A 103 -28.88 6.04 -4.68
C ILE A 103 -29.19 7.47 -5.09
N GLU A 104 -30.28 7.68 -5.84
CA GLU A 104 -30.70 9.00 -6.31
C GLU A 104 -31.02 9.97 -5.17
N ARG A 105 -31.60 9.47 -4.07
CA ARG A 105 -31.86 10.28 -2.87
C ARG A 105 -30.56 10.59 -2.12
N LEU A 106 -29.78 9.58 -1.78
CA LEU A 106 -28.57 9.71 -0.96
C LEU A 106 -27.52 10.59 -1.64
N LYS A 107 -27.31 10.47 -2.96
CA LYS A 107 -26.33 11.32 -3.69
C LYS A 107 -26.65 12.81 -3.62
N THR A 108 -27.89 13.20 -3.33
CA THR A 108 -28.26 14.61 -3.23
C THR A 108 -27.88 15.23 -1.89
N LEU A 109 -27.71 14.40 -0.86
CA LEU A 109 -27.38 14.82 0.49
C LEU A 109 -26.02 15.51 0.54
N LYS A 110 -25.95 16.59 1.34
CA LYS A 110 -24.74 17.41 1.47
C LYS A 110 -23.54 16.59 1.96
N GLU A 111 -23.76 15.70 2.93
CA GLU A 111 -22.73 14.83 3.49
C GLU A 111 -22.14 13.87 2.45
N ILE A 112 -22.98 13.28 1.57
CA ILE A 112 -22.54 12.37 0.52
C ILE A 112 -21.76 13.10 -0.56
N LYS A 113 -22.26 14.26 -1.02
CA LYS A 113 -21.52 15.11 -1.97
C LYS A 113 -20.17 15.54 -1.40
N ALA A 114 -20.12 15.88 -0.11
CA ALA A 114 -18.89 16.23 0.57
C ALA A 114 -17.92 15.04 0.64
N ALA A 115 -18.39 13.85 1.01
CA ALA A 115 -17.59 12.63 1.07
C ALA A 115 -17.02 12.24 -0.30
N ILE A 116 -17.82 12.25 -1.37
CA ILE A 116 -17.37 11.99 -2.74
C ILE A 116 -16.33 13.01 -3.18
N LYS A 117 -16.54 14.29 -2.86
CA LYS A 117 -15.58 15.36 -3.19
C LYS A 117 -14.27 15.18 -2.41
N ASP A 118 -14.35 14.85 -1.12
CA ASP A 118 -13.19 14.62 -0.27
C ASP A 118 -12.37 13.43 -0.78
N GLU A 119 -13.02 12.31 -1.12
CA GLU A 119 -12.36 11.14 -1.70
C GLU A 119 -11.57 11.51 -2.97
N ARG A 120 -12.17 12.28 -3.88
CA ARG A 120 -11.48 12.75 -5.10
C ARG A 120 -10.31 13.67 -4.78
N ALA A 121 -10.46 14.57 -3.82
CA ALA A 121 -9.38 15.46 -3.40
C ALA A 121 -8.23 14.68 -2.75
N GLN A 122 -8.54 13.64 -1.97
CA GLN A 122 -7.54 12.73 -1.40
C GLN A 122 -6.77 11.99 -2.50
N GLU A 123 -7.45 11.50 -3.54
CA GLU A 123 -6.82 10.84 -4.68
C GLU A 123 -5.89 11.78 -5.45
N GLU A 124 -6.34 12.99 -5.77
CA GLU A 124 -5.52 13.99 -6.44
C GLU A 124 -4.28 14.36 -5.61
N LYS A 125 -4.47 14.54 -4.29
CA LYS A 125 -3.36 14.79 -3.37
C LYS A 125 -2.36 13.63 -3.34
N GLN A 126 -2.85 12.40 -3.31
CA GLN A 126 -2.02 11.21 -3.36
C GLN A 126 -1.21 11.15 -4.67
N ASP A 127 -1.86 11.35 -5.81
CA ASP A 127 -1.21 11.31 -7.14
C ASP A 127 -0.14 12.41 -7.25
N ASN A 128 -0.43 13.63 -6.79
CA ASN A 128 0.51 14.74 -6.78
C ASN A 128 1.72 14.47 -5.87
N LEU A 129 1.49 13.92 -4.68
CA LEU A 129 2.58 13.52 -3.77
C LEU A 129 3.43 12.43 -4.40
N MET A 130 2.83 11.38 -4.94
CA MET A 130 3.56 10.30 -5.61
C MET A 130 4.39 10.82 -6.78
N ALA A 131 3.83 11.69 -7.63
CA ALA A 131 4.57 12.31 -8.73
C ALA A 131 5.76 13.14 -8.26
N LYS A 132 5.60 13.90 -7.16
CA LYS A 132 6.70 14.64 -6.52
C LYS A 132 7.81 13.70 -6.05
N PHE A 133 7.46 12.66 -5.31
CA PHE A 133 8.44 11.69 -4.81
C PHE A 133 9.15 10.96 -5.95
N GLN A 134 8.43 10.56 -7.00
CA GLN A 134 9.05 9.94 -8.18
C GLN A 134 10.05 10.86 -8.87
N THR A 135 9.77 12.16 -8.92
CA THR A 135 10.70 13.15 -9.46
C THR A 135 11.96 13.24 -8.60
N LEU A 136 11.83 13.36 -7.29
CA LEU A 136 12.97 13.40 -6.36
C LEU A 136 13.80 12.12 -6.43
N ILE A 137 13.16 10.96 -6.42
CA ILE A 137 13.83 9.65 -6.51
C ILE A 137 14.62 9.52 -7.82
N ARG A 138 14.08 10.03 -8.94
CA ARG A 138 14.79 10.04 -10.22
C ARG A 138 16.02 10.97 -10.18
N GLN A 139 15.88 12.14 -9.56
CA GLN A 139 16.97 13.11 -9.42
C GLN A 139 18.14 12.60 -8.55
N LEU A 140 17.91 11.64 -7.65
CA LEU A 140 19.00 11.01 -6.89
C LEU A 140 20.04 10.31 -7.76
N GLN A 141 19.77 10.07 -9.05
CA GLN A 141 20.74 9.51 -9.98
C GLN A 141 21.82 10.52 -10.40
N ASP A 142 21.56 11.82 -10.23
CA ASP A 142 22.50 12.88 -10.52
C ASP A 142 23.38 13.19 -9.29
N LEU A 143 24.64 12.78 -9.35
CA LEU A 143 25.61 12.98 -8.27
C LEU A 143 25.90 14.46 -7.96
N SER A 144 25.68 15.37 -8.93
CA SER A 144 25.93 16.80 -8.74
C SER A 144 24.87 17.47 -7.84
N THR A 145 23.63 16.99 -7.90
CA THR A 145 22.50 17.50 -7.11
C THR A 145 22.15 16.58 -5.93
N TYR A 146 22.76 15.39 -5.84
CA TYR A 146 22.48 14.38 -4.84
C TYR A 146 22.35 14.92 -3.40
N PRO A 147 23.29 15.72 -2.84
CA PRO A 147 23.18 16.17 -1.45
C PRO A 147 21.95 17.03 -1.19
N GLN A 148 21.53 17.83 -2.17
CA GLN A 148 20.33 18.67 -2.07
C GLN A 148 19.07 17.82 -2.22
N THR A 149 19.01 16.96 -3.24
CA THR A 149 17.85 16.12 -3.52
C THR A 149 17.56 15.15 -2.37
N ILE A 150 18.58 14.53 -1.78
CA ILE A 150 18.38 13.62 -0.64
C ILE A 150 17.89 14.37 0.60
N ALA A 151 18.34 15.62 0.82
CA ALA A 151 17.86 16.45 1.92
C ALA A 151 16.39 16.84 1.74
N GLU A 152 15.99 17.23 0.52
CA GLU A 152 14.59 17.54 0.20
C GLU A 152 13.69 16.31 0.37
N LEU A 153 14.13 15.14 -0.11
CA LEU A 153 13.41 13.89 0.04
C LEU A 153 13.17 13.54 1.51
N ARG A 154 14.22 13.63 2.34
CA ARG A 154 14.14 13.39 3.78
C ARG A 154 13.13 14.29 4.48
N LEU A 155 13.16 15.59 4.17
CA LEU A 155 12.20 16.57 4.72
C LEU A 155 10.77 16.23 4.30
N ALA A 156 10.56 15.86 3.03
CA ALA A 156 9.23 15.48 2.54
C ALA A 156 8.72 14.18 3.20
N ILE A 157 9.58 13.17 3.40
CA ILE A 157 9.22 11.94 4.12
C ILE A 157 8.89 12.25 5.59
N ALA A 158 9.70 13.07 6.25
CA ALA A 158 9.48 13.44 7.66
C ALA A 158 8.16 14.19 7.86
N ASP A 159 7.83 15.13 6.97
CA ASP A 159 6.54 15.83 6.99
C ASP A 159 5.38 14.85 6.79
N LEU A 160 5.47 13.93 5.82
CA LEU A 160 4.44 12.89 5.65
C LEU A 160 4.34 11.94 6.85
N ALA A 161 5.46 11.56 7.46
CA ALA A 161 5.47 10.70 8.65
C ALA A 161 4.72 11.37 9.81
N LYS A 162 4.95 12.68 10.00
CA LYS A 162 4.19 13.47 10.99
C LYS A 162 2.70 13.50 10.66
N GLN A 163 2.34 13.77 9.41
CA GLN A 163 0.93 13.74 8.97
C GLN A 163 0.27 12.36 9.16
N ALA A 164 1.04 11.29 8.97
CA ALA A 164 0.59 9.92 9.18
C ALA A 164 0.35 9.58 10.67
N GLU A 165 0.76 10.43 11.61
CA GLU A 165 0.50 10.30 13.05
C GLU A 165 -0.63 11.25 13.53
N GLU A 166 -0.90 12.33 12.78
CA GLU A 166 -1.92 13.35 13.09
C GLU A 166 -3.36 12.83 12.85
N LYS A 167 -3.94 12.12 13.83
CA LYS A 167 -5.30 11.55 13.73
C LYS A 167 -6.47 12.56 13.69
N GLN A 168 -6.19 13.85 13.93
CA GLN A 168 -7.23 14.91 13.98
C GLN A 168 -7.76 15.30 12.60
N ASP A 169 -7.00 15.01 11.54
CA ASP A 169 -7.42 15.17 10.15
C ASP A 169 -7.38 13.79 9.47
N PRO A 170 -8.50 13.03 9.50
CA PRO A 170 -8.54 11.66 8.98
C PRO A 170 -8.13 11.56 7.51
N SER A 171 -8.54 12.51 6.68
CA SER A 171 -8.24 12.53 5.25
C SER A 171 -6.74 12.73 5.01
N ARG A 172 -6.12 13.68 5.72
CA ARG A 172 -4.67 13.91 5.64
C ARG A 172 -3.86 12.72 6.18
N HIS A 173 -4.30 12.18 7.31
CA HIS A 173 -3.71 11.00 7.94
C HIS A 173 -3.69 9.79 6.99
N GLN A 174 -4.83 9.47 6.38
CA GLN A 174 -4.97 8.33 5.47
C GLN A 174 -4.12 8.48 4.21
N VAL A 175 -4.14 9.66 3.57
CA VAL A 175 -3.32 9.93 2.38
C VAL A 175 -1.83 9.80 2.70
N ALA A 176 -1.37 10.37 3.82
CA ALA A 176 0.05 10.30 4.21
C ALA A 176 0.51 8.86 4.44
N ARG A 177 -0.27 8.06 5.20
CA ARG A 177 0.03 6.63 5.42
C ARG A 177 0.11 5.86 4.12
N ARG A 178 -0.86 6.07 3.22
CA ARG A 178 -0.94 5.37 1.94
C ARG A 178 0.24 5.73 1.03
N VAL A 179 0.60 7.01 0.93
CA VAL A 179 1.77 7.45 0.14
C VAL A 179 3.06 6.85 0.69
N LEU A 180 3.29 6.87 2.00
CA LEU A 180 4.48 6.26 2.62
C LEU A 180 4.56 4.76 2.35
N GLN A 181 3.44 4.04 2.43
CA GLN A 181 3.37 2.61 2.13
C GLN A 181 3.63 2.32 0.65
N LEU A 182 3.01 3.07 -0.26
CA LEU A 182 3.23 2.93 -1.71
C LEU A 182 4.69 3.18 -2.08
N LEU A 183 5.31 4.22 -1.53
CA LEU A 183 6.73 4.51 -1.76
C LEU A 183 7.62 3.38 -1.26
N LEU A 184 7.31 2.79 -0.10
CA LEU A 184 8.09 1.68 0.44
C LEU A 184 8.00 0.46 -0.49
N VAL A 185 6.80 0.06 -0.88
CA VAL A 185 6.60 -1.08 -1.78
C VAL A 185 7.33 -0.82 -3.10
N GLN A 186 7.12 0.35 -3.70
CA GLN A 186 7.73 0.70 -4.98
C GLN A 186 9.26 0.70 -4.92
N THR A 187 9.87 1.27 -3.88
CA THR A 187 11.34 1.31 -3.76
C THR A 187 11.95 -0.09 -3.63
N TYR A 188 11.28 -0.99 -2.91
CA TYR A 188 11.68 -2.39 -2.82
C TYR A 188 11.49 -3.15 -4.14
N GLU A 189 10.34 -2.98 -4.81
CA GLU A 189 10.08 -3.60 -6.12
C GLU A 189 11.09 -3.15 -7.17
N GLU A 190 11.42 -1.86 -7.21
CA GLU A 190 12.43 -1.31 -8.11
C GLU A 190 13.84 -1.84 -7.76
N ALA A 191 14.21 -1.91 -6.48
CA ALA A 191 15.47 -2.52 -6.05
C ALA A 191 15.57 -3.99 -6.49
N ASN A 192 14.49 -4.76 -6.31
CA ASN A 192 14.41 -6.16 -6.73
C ASN A 192 14.51 -6.29 -8.27
N ALA A 193 13.81 -5.45 -9.03
CA ALA A 193 13.90 -5.44 -10.48
C ALA A 193 15.33 -5.12 -10.95
N LEU A 194 16.02 -4.17 -10.30
CA LEU A 194 17.41 -3.84 -10.58
C LEU A 194 18.37 -5.00 -10.26
N TYR A 195 18.11 -5.75 -9.18
CA TYR A 195 18.86 -6.99 -8.89
C TYR A 195 18.70 -8.02 -10.01
N GLN A 196 17.49 -8.24 -10.52
CA GLN A 196 17.23 -9.18 -11.62
C GLN A 196 17.91 -8.74 -12.92
N LEU A 197 17.89 -7.43 -13.21
CA LEU A 197 18.55 -6.83 -14.36
C LEU A 197 20.08 -6.68 -14.18
N LYS A 198 20.61 -7.08 -13.02
CA LYS A 198 22.03 -6.95 -12.65
C LYS A 198 22.55 -5.50 -12.67
N ASN A 199 21.66 -4.52 -12.58
CA ASN A 199 22.01 -3.11 -12.56
C ASN A 199 22.26 -2.64 -11.12
N TYR A 200 23.37 -3.13 -10.54
CA TYR A 200 23.66 -2.93 -9.11
C TYR A 200 23.98 -1.48 -8.74
N ALA A 201 24.41 -0.66 -9.70
CA ALA A 201 24.80 0.73 -9.46
C ALA A 201 23.64 1.59 -8.93
N LEU A 202 22.39 1.28 -9.33
CA LEU A 202 21.22 2.07 -8.97
C LEU A 202 20.50 1.58 -7.71
N ILE A 203 20.85 0.39 -7.20
CA ILE A 203 20.16 -0.24 -6.07
C ILE A 203 20.30 0.56 -4.77
N PRO A 204 21.49 1.04 -4.37
CA PRO A 204 21.64 1.76 -3.11
C PRO A 204 20.73 2.98 -3.04
N GLY A 205 20.57 3.72 -4.14
CA GLY A 205 19.67 4.87 -4.19
C GLY A 205 18.21 4.50 -3.87
N LYS A 206 17.74 3.31 -4.24
CA LYS A 206 16.38 2.84 -3.89
C LYS A 206 16.29 2.43 -2.42
N LEU A 207 17.28 1.70 -1.93
CA LEU A 207 17.31 1.23 -0.55
C LEU A 207 17.59 2.36 0.46
N GLU A 208 18.24 3.45 0.05
CA GLU A 208 18.35 4.67 0.86
C GLU A 208 16.97 5.29 1.11
N VAL A 209 16.12 5.38 0.08
CA VAL A 209 14.74 5.85 0.27
C VAL A 209 13.96 4.92 1.20
N ALA A 210 14.10 3.60 1.02
CA ALA A 210 13.49 2.63 1.91
C ALA A 210 13.98 2.82 3.37
N ALA A 211 15.26 3.12 3.58
CA ALA A 211 15.84 3.38 4.90
C ALA A 211 15.29 4.65 5.54
N GLU A 212 15.03 5.70 4.76
CA GLU A 212 14.35 6.91 5.25
C GLU A 212 12.88 6.63 5.61
N LEU A 213 12.18 5.78 4.85
CA LEU A 213 10.79 5.39 5.13
C LEU A 213 10.67 4.47 6.35
N LYS A 214 11.71 3.69 6.65
CA LYS A 214 11.75 2.71 7.74
C LYS A 214 13.06 2.81 8.55
N PRO A 215 13.29 3.92 9.27
CA PRO A 215 14.58 4.25 9.90
C PRO A 215 14.98 3.32 11.07
N LYS A 216 14.04 2.49 11.56
CA LYS A 216 14.26 1.51 12.63
C LYS A 216 14.25 0.05 12.13
N ASN A 217 14.08 -0.19 10.83
CA ASN A 217 14.01 -1.54 10.30
C ASN A 217 15.41 -2.07 10.01
N ALA A 218 15.86 -3.03 10.83
CA ALA A 218 17.15 -3.71 10.71
C ALA A 218 17.44 -4.28 9.31
N GLN A 219 16.46 -4.95 8.70
CA GLN A 219 16.61 -5.61 7.40
C GLN A 219 16.90 -4.60 6.28
N VAL A 220 16.21 -3.46 6.25
CA VAL A 220 16.43 -2.42 5.22
C VAL A 220 17.89 -1.98 5.19
N PHE A 221 18.48 -1.74 6.37
CA PHE A 221 19.87 -1.32 6.49
C PHE A 221 20.86 -2.44 6.15
N TYR A 222 20.51 -3.70 6.43
CA TYR A 222 21.31 -4.85 6.01
C TYR A 222 21.33 -4.96 4.48
N ASP A 223 20.17 -4.91 3.84
CA ASP A 223 20.05 -4.96 2.37
C ASP A 223 20.81 -3.80 1.72
N LEU A 224 20.73 -2.60 2.32
CA LEU A 224 21.47 -1.42 1.88
C LEU A 224 22.99 -1.61 2.00
N ALA A 225 23.46 -2.22 3.10
CA ALA A 225 24.86 -2.55 3.28
C ALA A 225 25.34 -3.52 2.20
N VAL A 226 24.55 -4.56 1.91
CA VAL A 226 24.83 -5.53 0.85
C VAL A 226 24.93 -4.84 -0.50
N ALA A 227 23.98 -3.97 -0.83
CA ALA A 227 23.98 -3.22 -2.09
C ALA A 227 25.22 -2.34 -2.23
N TYR A 228 25.62 -1.64 -1.16
CA TYR A 228 26.83 -0.81 -1.18
C TYR A 228 28.11 -1.62 -1.29
N ALA A 229 28.21 -2.74 -0.58
CA ALA A 229 29.38 -3.61 -0.63
C ALA A 229 29.57 -4.20 -2.03
N ARG A 230 28.45 -4.57 -2.68
CA ARG A 230 28.44 -5.11 -4.04
C ARG A 230 28.99 -4.14 -5.09
N ILE A 231 28.78 -2.84 -4.91
CA ILE A 231 29.34 -1.80 -5.81
C ILE A 231 30.70 -1.28 -5.33
N GLY A 232 31.32 -1.92 -4.32
CA GLY A 232 32.63 -1.56 -3.80
C GLY A 232 32.67 -0.33 -2.89
N ASN A 233 31.52 0.24 -2.51
CA ASN A 233 31.47 1.39 -1.62
C ASN A 233 31.56 0.96 -0.15
N LYS A 234 32.79 0.63 0.29
CA LYS A 234 33.05 0.09 1.63
C LYS A 234 32.60 0.99 2.76
N THR A 235 32.83 2.30 2.64
CA THR A 235 32.48 3.28 3.67
C THR A 235 30.99 3.32 3.94
N ARG A 236 30.17 3.41 2.88
CA ARG A 236 28.71 3.42 3.04
C ARG A 236 28.17 2.04 3.41
N ALA A 237 28.78 0.96 2.92
CA ALA A 237 28.41 -0.41 3.32
C ALA A 237 28.60 -0.63 4.82
N MET A 238 29.75 -0.23 5.37
CA MET A 238 30.03 -0.34 6.81
C MET A 238 29.07 0.50 7.65
N ALA A 239 28.79 1.75 7.22
CA ALA A 239 27.83 2.60 7.94
C ALA A 239 26.41 2.00 7.98
N ALA A 240 25.94 1.47 6.85
CA ALA A 240 24.64 0.79 6.78
C ALA A 240 24.61 -0.50 7.62
N LEU A 241 25.68 -1.30 7.59
CA LEU A 241 25.77 -2.53 8.39
C LEU A 241 25.76 -2.23 9.90
N SER A 242 26.51 -1.22 10.35
CA SER A 242 26.45 -0.76 11.73
C SER A 242 25.04 -0.35 12.13
N ARG A 243 24.36 0.44 11.29
CA ARG A 243 22.99 0.88 11.55
C ARG A 243 21.98 -0.27 11.60
N SER A 244 22.18 -1.29 10.77
CA SER A 244 21.37 -2.52 10.79
C SER A 244 21.47 -3.24 12.13
N ILE A 245 22.67 -3.39 12.67
CA ILE A 245 22.92 -4.03 13.98
C ILE A 245 22.42 -3.18 15.14
N GLU A 246 22.59 -1.85 15.08
CA GLU A 246 21.97 -0.91 16.03
C GLU A 246 20.44 -1.08 16.09
N ASN A 247 19.82 -1.32 14.94
CA ASN A 247 18.38 -1.55 14.81
C ASN A 247 17.96 -3.00 15.16
N GLY A 248 18.89 -3.86 15.58
CA GLY A 248 18.59 -5.20 16.10
C GLY A 248 18.87 -6.35 15.13
N PHE A 249 19.54 -6.14 14.00
CA PHE A 249 20.00 -7.26 13.17
C PHE A 249 21.05 -8.09 13.92
N ALA A 250 20.80 -9.39 14.09
CA ALA A 250 21.64 -10.26 14.91
C ALA A 250 22.04 -11.59 14.24
N ASP A 251 21.68 -11.81 12.96
CA ASP A 251 22.10 -12.99 12.23
C ASP A 251 23.58 -12.88 11.82
N LEU A 252 24.43 -13.28 12.75
CA LEU A 252 25.88 -13.33 12.56
C LEU A 252 26.27 -14.25 11.39
N ALA A 253 25.57 -15.36 11.20
CA ALA A 253 25.90 -16.30 10.13
C ALA A 253 25.65 -15.65 8.76
N GLU A 254 24.56 -14.90 8.64
CA GLU A 254 24.27 -14.13 7.43
C GLU A 254 25.37 -13.10 7.14
N ILE A 255 25.81 -12.34 8.14
CA ILE A 255 26.88 -11.34 8.00
C ILE A 255 28.22 -11.99 7.61
N GLU A 256 28.61 -13.08 8.29
CA GLU A 256 29.91 -13.72 8.08
C GLU A 256 29.96 -14.51 6.76
N GLN A 257 28.85 -15.05 6.28
CA GLN A 257 28.81 -15.87 5.06
C GLN A 257 28.51 -15.07 3.79
N ASN A 258 27.91 -13.88 3.90
CA ASN A 258 27.57 -13.06 2.75
C ASN A 258 28.81 -12.64 1.96
N GLN A 259 28.91 -13.11 0.71
CA GLN A 259 30.07 -12.90 -0.16
C GLN A 259 30.24 -11.43 -0.58
N ASN A 260 29.17 -10.63 -0.58
CA ASN A 260 29.28 -9.20 -0.88
C ASN A 260 30.13 -8.48 0.16
N PHE A 261 30.22 -8.99 1.39
CA PHE A 261 31.05 -8.43 2.46
C PHE A 261 32.49 -8.94 2.46
N ALA A 262 32.91 -9.79 1.52
CA ALA A 262 34.27 -10.32 1.47
C ALA A 262 35.34 -9.21 1.53
N THR A 263 35.10 -8.08 0.86
CA THR A 263 36.05 -6.94 0.86
C THR A 263 36.00 -6.10 2.13
N LEU A 264 34.93 -6.22 2.93
CA LEU A 264 34.76 -5.55 4.22
C LEU A 264 35.42 -6.31 5.37
N ARG A 265 35.59 -7.64 5.25
CA ARG A 265 36.18 -8.48 6.30
C ARG A 265 37.60 -8.08 6.68
N ASN A 266 38.32 -7.43 5.76
CA ASN A 266 39.68 -6.92 6.00
C ASN A 266 39.68 -5.54 6.69
N GLU A 267 38.51 -4.92 6.89
CA GLU A 267 38.40 -3.62 7.54
C GLU A 267 38.31 -3.81 9.05
N ALA A 268 39.17 -3.13 9.82
CA ALA A 268 39.19 -3.21 11.28
C ALA A 268 37.82 -2.86 11.92
N ALA A 269 37.03 -2.01 11.26
CA ALA A 269 35.68 -1.68 11.69
C ALA A 269 34.73 -2.89 11.63
N TYR A 270 34.86 -3.74 10.61
CA TYR A 270 34.06 -4.97 10.46
C TYR A 270 34.40 -5.99 11.54
N GLU A 271 35.70 -6.23 11.78
CA GLU A 271 36.15 -7.15 12.82
C GLU A 271 35.62 -6.76 14.21
N ARG A 272 35.69 -5.46 14.54
CA ARG A 272 35.15 -4.93 15.81
C ARG A 272 33.64 -5.15 15.91
N LEU A 273 32.91 -4.84 14.86
CA LEU A 273 31.45 -4.94 14.80
C LEU A 273 30.99 -6.41 14.94
N VAL A 274 31.66 -7.35 14.27
CA VAL A 274 31.40 -8.79 14.41
C VAL A 274 31.76 -9.28 15.81
N ALA A 275 32.90 -8.86 16.36
CA ALA A 275 33.31 -9.24 17.72
C ALA A 275 32.33 -8.72 18.79
N GLU A 276 31.78 -7.52 18.61
CA GLU A 276 30.74 -6.99 19.48
C GLU A 276 29.45 -7.80 19.39
N LEU A 277 29.02 -8.15 18.17
CA LEU A 277 27.82 -8.97 17.97
C LEU A 277 27.95 -10.36 18.61
N LYS A 278 29.14 -10.98 18.55
CA LYS A 278 29.43 -12.26 19.21
C LYS A 278 29.31 -12.19 20.73
N LYS A 279 29.58 -11.04 21.35
CA LYS A 279 29.46 -10.84 22.81
C LYS A 279 28.03 -10.61 23.29
N ARG A 280 27.10 -10.27 22.38
CA ARG A 280 25.68 -10.03 22.70
C ARG A 280 24.86 -11.33 22.71
N LYS A 281 25.43 -12.45 22.26
CA LYS A 281 24.87 -13.80 22.38
C LYS A 281 25.29 -14.43 23.70
#